data_AF-A0A2D6MKY2-F1
#
_entry.id   AF-A0A2D6MKY2-F1
#
_cell.length_a   1.000
_cell.length_b   1.000
_cell.length_c   1.000
_cell.angle_alpha   90.00
_cell.angle_beta   90.00
_cell.angle_gamma   90.00
#
_symmetry.space_group_name_H-M   'P 1'
#
loop_
_entity.id
_entity.type
_entity.pdbx_description
1 polymer ?
#
loop_
_entity_poly.entity_id
_entity_poly.type
_entity_poly.pdbx_seq_one_letter_code
_entity_poly.pdbx_strand_id
1 'polypeptide(L)'
;MRDILRVGEDAYFIGAKLAWWDPRLKTFTEQFLKEAERKNIKFYHIFDEIVRREGGETIKELNKRNMPYLFLPEKYATNSTLDFFGDQIVTWHGISLKKLHDDVTLFVLRDKGLADNYKTWWQFMWDSLSKKK
;
A
#
# COMPACT_ATOMS: atom_id res chain seq x y z
N MET A 1 6.55 4.83 5.82
CA MET A 1 5.82 4.52 7.07
C MET A 1 5.84 5.68 8.07
N ARG A 2 6.98 6.11 8.65
CA ARG A 2 6.98 7.26 9.60
C ARG A 2 6.35 8.54 9.04
N ASP A 3 6.61 8.85 7.77
CA ASP A 3 6.00 10.02 7.12
C ASP A 3 4.48 9.94 7.03
N ILE A 4 3.89 8.76 6.87
CA ILE A 4 2.42 8.59 6.87
C ILE A 4 1.85 9.05 8.21
N LEU A 5 2.46 8.63 9.33
CA LEU A 5 2.03 9.05 10.66
C LEU A 5 2.24 10.54 10.91
N ARG A 6 3.28 11.14 10.32
CA ARG A 6 3.56 12.58 10.44
C ARG A 6 2.54 13.42 9.68
N VAL A 7 2.21 13.01 8.46
CA VAL A 7 1.19 13.67 7.62
C VAL A 7 -0.19 13.51 8.23
N GLY A 8 -0.52 12.32 8.75
CA GLY A 8 -1.78 12.09 9.46
C GLY A 8 -3.00 11.98 8.55
N GLU A 9 -2.79 11.88 7.24
CA GLU A 9 -3.84 11.65 6.25
C GLU A 9 -3.94 10.17 5.87
N ASP A 10 -5.09 9.80 5.30
CA ASP A 10 -5.32 8.48 4.72
C ASP A 10 -4.28 8.16 3.65
N ALA A 11 -3.87 6.89 3.61
CA ALA A 11 -2.87 6.40 2.69
C ALA A 11 -3.45 5.39 1.72
N TYR A 12 -2.99 5.48 0.47
CA TYR A 12 -3.52 4.73 -0.65
C TYR A 12 -2.37 4.07 -1.41
N PHE A 13 -2.61 2.84 -1.86
CA PHE A 13 -1.55 1.97 -2.40
C PHE A 13 -1.97 1.32 -3.72
N ILE A 14 -1.03 1.20 -4.65
CA ILE A 14 -1.17 0.50 -5.93
C ILE A 14 -0.05 -0.54 -6.05
N GLY A 15 -0.43 -1.77 -6.43
CA GLY A 15 0.50 -2.86 -6.66
C GLY A 15 1.19 -3.36 -5.39
N ALA A 16 0.64 -3.05 -4.21
CA ALA A 16 1.24 -3.42 -2.93
C ALA A 16 1.48 -4.95 -2.84
N LYS A 17 2.60 -5.33 -2.22
CA LYS A 17 3.07 -6.73 -2.12
C LYS A 17 3.34 -7.16 -0.67
N LEU A 18 2.64 -6.55 0.29
CA LEU A 18 2.80 -6.84 1.72
C LEU A 18 4.22 -6.64 2.26
N ALA A 19 5.02 -5.74 1.68
CA ALA A 19 6.40 -5.49 2.11
C ALA A 19 6.51 -5.10 3.61
N TRP A 20 5.46 -4.53 4.21
CA TRP A 20 5.41 -4.22 5.64
C TRP A 20 5.39 -5.46 6.55
N TRP A 21 5.05 -6.64 6.00
CA TRP A 21 5.08 -7.93 6.70
C TRP A 21 6.41 -8.67 6.50
N ASP A 22 7.46 -8.01 6.02
CA ASP A 22 8.82 -8.54 6.10
C ASP A 22 9.15 -8.82 7.58
N PRO A 23 9.62 -10.03 7.95
CA PRO A 23 9.94 -10.38 9.33
C PRO A 23 10.91 -9.40 10.00
N ARG A 24 11.81 -8.78 9.22
CA ARG A 24 12.77 -7.78 9.71
C ARG A 24 12.09 -6.50 10.22
N LEU A 25 10.86 -6.24 9.77
CA LEU A 25 10.09 -5.05 10.10
C LEU A 25 9.02 -5.29 11.18
N LYS A 26 8.84 -6.52 11.68
CA LYS A 26 7.70 -6.91 12.53
C LYS A 26 7.40 -5.93 13.67
N THR A 27 8.39 -5.66 14.53
CA THR A 27 8.23 -4.76 15.69
C THR A 27 7.87 -3.34 15.26
N PHE A 28 8.48 -2.88 14.17
CA PHE A 28 8.23 -1.56 13.63
C PHE A 28 6.81 -1.45 13.05
N THR A 29 6.37 -2.44 12.28
CA THR A 29 5.03 -2.50 11.69
C THR A 29 3.95 -2.58 12.77
N GLU A 30 4.15 -3.36 13.83
CA GLU A 30 3.20 -3.45 14.94
C GLU A 30 3.00 -2.10 15.66
N GLN A 31 4.09 -1.38 15.92
CA GLN A 31 4.03 -0.04 16.53
C GLN A 31 3.37 0.96 15.58
N PHE A 32 3.77 0.95 14.31
CA PHE A 32 3.21 1.82 13.27
C PHE A 32 1.69 1.64 13.14
N LEU A 33 1.19 0.41 13.11
CA LEU A 33 -0.24 0.14 12.99
C LEU A 33 -1.04 0.62 14.21
N LYS A 34 -0.49 0.48 15.43
CA LYS A 34 -1.12 1.01 16.65
C LYS A 34 -1.19 2.54 16.63
N GLU A 35 -0.12 3.21 16.18
CA GLU A 35 -0.11 4.67 16.08
C GLU A 35 -1.05 5.18 14.99
N ALA A 36 -1.13 4.50 13.85
CA ALA A 36 -2.06 4.82 12.78
C ALA A 36 -3.52 4.69 13.22
N GLU A 37 -3.85 3.62 13.96
CA GLU A 37 -5.17 3.41 14.55
C GLU A 37 -5.53 4.53 15.54
N ARG A 38 -4.60 4.93 16.40
CA ARG A 38 -4.79 6.08 17.33
C ARG A 38 -5.04 7.40 16.60
N LYS A 39 -4.47 7.56 15.40
CA LYS A 39 -4.65 8.75 14.55
C LYS A 39 -5.83 8.62 13.59
N ASN A 40 -6.56 7.51 13.63
CA ASN A 40 -7.68 7.20 12.72
C ASN A 40 -7.29 7.28 11.23
N ILE A 41 -6.03 6.94 10.91
CA ILE A 41 -5.52 6.89 9.54
C ILE A 41 -6.02 5.61 8.88
N LYS A 42 -6.67 5.73 7.72
CA LYS A 42 -7.13 4.58 6.94
C LYS A 42 -6.13 4.24 5.84
N PHE A 43 -6.04 2.95 5.56
CA PHE A 43 -5.19 2.41 4.52
C PHE A 43 -6.01 1.71 3.45
N TYR A 44 -5.89 2.16 2.21
CA TYR A 44 -6.63 1.60 1.07
C TYR A 44 -5.68 0.94 0.09
N HIS A 45 -5.76 -0.39 -0.02
CA HIS A 45 -4.78 -1.15 -0.79
C HIS A 45 -5.38 -1.71 -2.08
N ILE A 46 -4.76 -1.40 -3.21
CA ILE A 46 -4.89 -2.22 -4.41
C ILE A 46 -3.65 -3.12 -4.47
N PHE A 47 -3.81 -4.38 -4.07
CA PHE A 47 -2.72 -5.35 -4.04
C PHE A 47 -2.41 -5.90 -5.43
N ASP A 48 -1.16 -6.34 -5.59
CA ASP A 48 -0.76 -7.18 -6.72
C ASP A 48 -1.44 -8.57 -6.65
N GLU A 49 -1.60 -9.22 -7.80
CA GLU A 49 -2.29 -10.52 -7.87
C GLU A 49 -1.59 -11.62 -7.08
N ILE A 50 -0.25 -11.54 -6.98
CA ILE A 50 0.53 -12.49 -6.19
C ILE A 50 0.07 -12.52 -4.72
N VAL A 51 -0.43 -11.41 -4.19
CA VAL A 51 -0.94 -11.33 -2.81
C VAL A 51 -2.23 -12.13 -2.67
N ARG A 52 -3.09 -12.17 -3.69
CA ARG A 52 -4.31 -13.00 -3.67
C ARG A 52 -3.96 -14.49 -3.58
N ARG A 53 -2.95 -14.90 -4.34
CA ARG A 53 -2.50 -16.29 -4.46
C ARG A 53 -1.72 -16.76 -3.24
N GLU A 54 -0.85 -15.91 -2.69
CA GLU A 54 0.19 -16.31 -1.73
C GLU A 54 0.18 -15.49 -0.43
N GLY A 55 -0.70 -14.50 -0.29
CA GLY A 55 -0.77 -13.63 0.90
C GLY A 55 -1.16 -14.37 2.17
N GLY A 56 -1.97 -15.43 2.06
CA GLY A 56 -2.29 -16.38 3.13
C GLY A 56 -2.79 -15.72 4.41
N GLU A 57 -2.08 -15.93 5.51
CA GLU A 57 -2.43 -15.41 6.85
C GLU A 57 -2.47 -13.88 6.92
N THR A 58 -1.66 -13.19 6.13
CA THR A 58 -1.62 -11.72 6.14
C THR A 58 -2.94 -11.12 5.65
N ILE A 59 -3.57 -11.72 4.64
CA ILE A 59 -4.91 -11.30 4.20
C ILE A 59 -5.96 -11.50 5.30
N LYS A 60 -5.84 -12.58 6.08
CA LYS A 60 -6.72 -12.81 7.24
C LYS A 60 -6.52 -11.74 8.31
N GLU A 61 -5.28 -11.30 8.56
CA GLU A 61 -5.00 -10.20 9.48
C GLU A 61 -5.59 -8.87 8.99
N LEU A 62 -5.44 -8.56 7.71
CA LEU A 62 -6.03 -7.36 7.08
C LEU A 62 -7.55 -7.33 7.23
N ASN A 63 -8.22 -8.47 7.01
CA ASN A 63 -9.66 -8.61 7.21
C ASN A 63 -10.07 -8.34 8.67
N LYS A 64 -9.32 -8.87 9.65
CA LYS A 64 -9.59 -8.62 11.08
C LYS A 64 -9.48 -7.14 11.45
N ARG A 65 -8.58 -6.42 10.79
CA ARG A 65 -8.37 -4.97 10.97
C ARG A 65 -9.34 -4.10 10.15
N ASN A 66 -10.28 -4.71 9.44
CA ASN A 66 -11.22 -4.04 8.54
C ASN A 66 -10.52 -3.08 7.55
N MET A 67 -9.32 -3.45 7.10
CA MET A 67 -8.58 -2.65 6.11
C MET A 67 -9.14 -2.92 4.72
N PRO A 68 -9.63 -1.90 4.00
CA PRO A 68 -10.19 -2.09 2.67
C PRO A 68 -9.08 -2.44 1.66
N TYR A 69 -9.32 -3.49 0.87
CA TYR A 69 -8.44 -3.85 -0.23
C TYR A 69 -9.16 -4.44 -1.46
N LEU A 70 -8.49 -4.33 -2.59
CA LEU A 70 -8.80 -4.95 -3.87
C LEU A 70 -7.53 -5.57 -4.46
N PHE A 71 -7.67 -6.35 -5.54
CA PHE A 71 -6.54 -6.99 -6.23
C PHE A 71 -6.50 -6.54 -7.69
N LEU A 72 -5.31 -6.25 -8.20
CA LEU A 72 -5.08 -6.07 -9.63
C LEU A 72 -5.28 -7.39 -10.37
N PRO A 73 -5.80 -7.37 -11.61
CA PRO A 73 -5.71 -8.51 -12.51
C PRO A 73 -4.26 -8.91 -12.78
N GLU A 74 -3.99 -10.21 -12.92
CA GLU A 74 -2.64 -10.76 -13.13
C GLU A 74 -1.87 -10.07 -14.27
N LYS A 75 -2.55 -9.75 -15.38
CA LYS A 75 -1.94 -9.06 -16.54
C LYS A 75 -1.41 -7.64 -16.24
N TYR A 76 -1.76 -7.07 -15.09
CA TYR A 76 -1.29 -5.76 -14.64
C TYR A 76 -0.35 -5.86 -13.42
N ALA A 77 0.07 -7.08 -13.03
CA ALA A 77 1.10 -7.26 -12.01
C ALA A 77 2.44 -6.69 -12.50
N THR A 78 3.15 -5.98 -11.63
CA THR A 78 4.44 -5.36 -11.95
C THR A 78 5.40 -5.45 -10.75
N ASN A 79 6.69 -5.20 -10.94
CA ASN A 79 7.66 -5.16 -9.84
C ASN A 79 7.73 -3.79 -9.14
N SER A 80 6.77 -2.91 -9.41
CA SER A 80 6.70 -1.58 -8.83
C SER A 80 5.46 -1.41 -7.97
N THR A 81 5.54 -0.52 -6.98
CA THR A 81 4.41 -0.11 -6.16
C THR A 81 4.38 1.41 -6.06
N LEU A 82 3.19 1.97 -5.92
CA LEU A 82 3.00 3.39 -5.64
C LEU A 82 2.18 3.54 -4.36
N ASP A 83 2.67 4.38 -3.46
CA ASP A 83 2.00 4.77 -2.23
C ASP A 83 1.82 6.29 -2.24
N PHE A 84 0.67 6.80 -1.81
CA PHE A 84 0.43 8.23 -1.72
C PHE A 84 -0.41 8.59 -0.51
N PHE A 85 -0.05 9.71 0.12
CA PHE A 85 -0.64 10.23 1.34
C PHE A 85 -0.26 11.72 1.48
N GLY A 86 -1.23 12.57 1.76
CA GLY A 86 -1.05 14.03 1.71
C GLY A 86 -0.46 14.50 0.39
N ASP A 87 0.69 15.19 0.44
CA ASP A 87 1.44 15.70 -0.72
C ASP A 87 2.53 14.74 -1.21
N GLN A 88 2.64 13.54 -0.66
CA GLN A 88 3.71 12.60 -0.97
C GLN A 88 3.27 11.52 -1.94
N ILE A 89 4.15 11.24 -2.90
CA ILE A 89 4.07 10.08 -3.79
C ILE A 89 5.36 9.29 -3.61
N VAL A 90 5.23 8.04 -3.22
CA VAL A 90 6.33 7.14 -2.95
C VAL A 90 6.26 5.99 -3.96
N THR A 91 7.24 5.94 -4.86
CA THR A 91 7.35 4.88 -5.85
C THR A 91 8.47 3.95 -5.47
N TRP A 92 8.17 2.66 -5.47
CA TRP A 92 9.14 1.60 -5.25
C TRP A 92 9.30 0.79 -6.52
N HIS A 93 10.52 0.35 -6.80
CA HIS A 93 10.82 -0.64 -7.83
C HIS A 93 11.73 -1.73 -7.25
N GLY A 94 11.45 -2.99 -7.63
CA GLY A 94 12.19 -4.15 -7.13
C GLY A 94 11.57 -4.76 -5.86
N ILE A 95 10.27 -4.57 -5.63
CA ILE A 95 9.56 -5.20 -4.51
C ILE A 95 8.97 -6.55 -4.92
N SER A 96 9.16 -7.57 -4.08
CA SER A 96 8.48 -8.86 -4.19
C SER A 96 7.58 -9.12 -2.97
N LEU A 97 6.84 -10.25 -3.00
CA LEU A 97 5.92 -10.61 -1.93
C LEU A 97 6.62 -10.68 -0.57
N LYS A 98 6.15 -9.88 0.39
CA LYS A 98 6.63 -9.82 1.79
C LYS A 98 8.14 -9.56 1.95
N LYS A 99 8.80 -9.03 0.92
CA LYS A 99 10.24 -8.83 0.95
C LYS A 99 10.63 -7.49 0.32
N LEU A 100 11.38 -6.71 1.10
CA LEU A 100 12.12 -5.56 0.59
C LEU A 100 13.50 -6.05 0.17
N HIS A 101 13.84 -5.97 -1.12
CA HIS A 101 15.19 -6.33 -1.55
C HIS A 101 16.19 -5.22 -1.20
N ASP A 102 17.47 -5.58 -1.09
CA ASP A 102 18.53 -4.61 -0.74
C ASP A 102 18.85 -3.64 -1.90
N ASP A 103 18.45 -4.00 -3.13
CA ASP A 103 18.60 -3.23 -4.38
C ASP A 103 17.31 -2.52 -4.81
N VAL A 104 16.35 -2.35 -3.90
CA VAL A 104 15.13 -1.57 -4.15
C VAL A 104 15.47 -0.13 -4.52
N THR A 105 14.84 0.35 -5.59
CA THR A 105 14.87 1.78 -5.93
C THR A 105 13.64 2.46 -5.34
N LEU A 106 13.86 3.56 -4.62
CA LEU A 106 12.82 4.36 -3.97
C LEU A 106 12.88 5.79 -4.49
N PHE A 107 11.75 6.28 -5.00
CA PHE A 107 11.56 7.69 -5.33
C PHE A 107 10.49 8.28 -4.42
N VAL A 108 10.80 9.42 -3.81
CA VAL A 108 9.84 10.20 -3.04
C VAL A 108 9.67 11.55 -3.72
N LEU A 109 8.47 11.79 -4.25
CA LEU A 109 8.07 13.07 -4.82
C LEU A 109 7.16 13.76 -3.80
N ARG A 110 7.34 15.07 -3.64
CA ARG A 110 6.46 15.92 -2.84
C ARG A 110 5.87 16.99 -3.72
N ASP A 111 4.62 16.79 -4.11
CA ASP A 111 3.86 17.74 -4.92
C ASP A 111 2.38 17.47 -4.70
N LYS A 112 1.67 18.46 -4.17
CA LYS A 112 0.26 18.33 -3.84
C LYS A 112 -0.62 18.10 -5.08
N GLY A 113 -0.39 18.86 -6.16
CA GLY A 113 -1.21 18.74 -7.37
C GLY A 113 -1.04 17.38 -8.04
N LEU A 114 0.19 16.88 -8.06
CA LEU A 114 0.50 15.56 -8.56
C LEU A 114 -0.12 14.47 -7.68
N ALA A 115 -0.01 14.58 -6.35
CA ALA A 115 -0.58 13.61 -5.41
C ALA A 115 -2.11 13.52 -5.54
N ASP A 116 -2.80 14.67 -5.64
CA ASP A 116 -4.25 14.75 -5.83
C ASP A 116 -4.67 14.11 -7.17
N ASN A 117 -3.88 14.30 -8.24
CA ASN A 117 -4.12 13.68 -9.55
C ASN A 117 -3.90 12.16 -9.53
N TYR A 118 -2.82 11.67 -8.90
CA TYR A 118 -2.59 10.23 -8.72
C TYR A 118 -3.70 9.58 -7.89
N LYS A 119 -4.19 10.25 -6.85
CA LYS A 119 -5.35 9.79 -6.07
C LYS A 119 -6.61 9.69 -6.91
N THR A 120 -6.83 10.61 -7.85
CA THR A 120 -7.94 10.51 -8.81
C THR A 120 -7.83 9.28 -9.71
N TRP A 121 -6.64 8.99 -10.25
CA TRP A 121 -6.42 7.77 -11.04
C TRP A 121 -6.57 6.50 -10.20
N TRP A 122 -6.11 6.52 -8.95
CA TRP A 122 -6.35 5.43 -8.02
C TRP A 122 -7.83 5.20 -7.77
N GLN A 123 -8.62 6.26 -7.56
CA GLN A 123 -10.06 6.14 -7.36
C GLN A 123 -10.74 5.49 -8.57
N PHE A 124 -10.34 5.88 -9.78
CA PHE A 124 -10.82 5.22 -11.00
C PHE A 124 -10.49 3.72 -11.02
N MET A 125 -9.27 3.33 -10.64
CA MET A 125 -8.89 1.92 -10.52
C MET A 125 -9.73 1.20 -9.47
N TRP A 126 -9.91 1.83 -8.30
CA TRP A 126 -10.70 1.30 -7.20
C TRP A 126 -12.16 1.05 -7.60
N ASP A 127 -12.80 2.03 -8.23
CA ASP A 127 -14.18 1.93 -8.70
C ASP A 127 -14.34 0.88 -9.81
N SER A 128 -13.35 0.77 -10.70
CA SER A 128 -13.35 -0.21 -11.77
C SER A 128 -13.17 -1.64 -11.28
N LEU A 129 -12.37 -1.83 -10.23
CA LEU A 129 -12.12 -3.15 -9.63
C LEU A 129 -13.26 -3.57 -8.68
N SER A 130 -13.89 -2.62 -7.99
CA SER A 130 -15.00 -2.90 -7.07
C SER A 130 -16.27 -3.34 -7.81
N LYS A 131 -16.54 -2.80 -9.01
CA LYS A 131 -17.66 -3.20 -9.89
C LYS A 131 -17.57 -4.63 -10.43
N LYS A 132 -16.40 -5.27 -10.33
CA LYS A 132 -16.16 -6.65 -10.82
C LYS A 132 -16.37 -7.72 -9.74
N LYS A 133 -16.71 -7.34 -8.51
CA LYS A 133 -17.15 -8.25 -7.44
C LYS A 133 -18.64 -8.51 -7.58
#